data_AF-A0A0G0HCS2-F1
#
_entry.id   AF-A0A0G0HCS2-F1
#
_cell.length_a   1.000
_cell.length_b   1.000
_cell.length_c   1.000
_cell.angle_alpha   90.00
_cell.angle_beta   90.00
_cell.angle_gamma   90.00
#
_symmetry.space_group_name_H-M   'P 1'
#
loop_
_entity.id
_entity.type
_entity.pdbx_description
1 polymer ?
#
loop_
_entity_poly.entity_id
_entity_poly.type
_entity_poly.pdbx_seq_one_letter_code
_entity_poly.pdbx_strand_id
1 'polypeptide(L)'
;MEKQISLPNGTKEIIKSYFELPLGGKKVKCPYFMNLKGERAGLRVMIGKGTVEEIVHEVMVWAQLKGVGLNKMSTEEIRSFMIKKGIGIDCSGFAVYVLDAWFKEIYHAHLWESLHYKDNSFFAKLRRRLRPVENIGAELLTSEINCTKVTHLQEILPGDLIRAKGKQNNAHHVAVITDVFYNDKGIIEKFVYTHSHRFYELENGVREGYVIITDPEKELKDQEWHDHYQNRNYMLEDLLVDYQDNGIRRLKASVPFSAS
;
A
#
# COMPACT_ATOMS: atom_id res chain seq x y z
N MET A 1 -4.32 21.46 -21.64
CA MET A 1 -3.17 20.64 -21.22
C MET A 1 -3.62 19.91 -19.98
N GLU A 2 -3.76 18.58 -20.05
CA GLU A 2 -4.10 17.75 -18.90
C GLU A 2 -3.11 18.05 -17.77
N LYS A 3 -3.65 18.48 -16.62
CA LYS A 3 -2.84 18.75 -15.43
C LYS A 3 -2.76 17.45 -14.65
N GLN A 4 -1.55 17.03 -14.30
CA GLN A 4 -1.30 15.90 -13.42
C GLN A 4 -0.67 16.39 -12.13
N ILE A 5 -1.17 15.91 -10.99
CA ILE A 5 -0.50 16.05 -9.69
C ILE A 5 -0.15 14.64 -9.22
N SER A 6 1.05 14.46 -8.68
CA SER A 6 1.57 13.15 -8.31
C SER A 6 2.30 13.17 -6.98
N LEU A 7 2.44 11.99 -6.37
CA LEU A 7 3.43 11.77 -5.33
C LEU A 7 4.84 12.13 -5.86
N PRO A 8 5.73 12.63 -4.98
CA PRO A 8 7.08 13.00 -5.36
C PRO A 8 7.91 11.84 -5.93
N ASN A 9 8.98 12.16 -6.68
CA ASN A 9 9.78 11.15 -7.37
C ASN A 9 10.47 10.17 -6.41
N GLY A 10 10.97 10.64 -5.26
CA GLY A 10 11.59 9.74 -4.28
C GLY A 10 10.61 8.71 -3.74
N THR A 11 9.36 9.11 -3.53
CA THR A 11 8.25 8.22 -3.16
C THR A 11 7.91 7.21 -4.27
N LYS A 12 7.87 7.66 -5.53
CA LYS A 12 7.63 6.78 -6.69
C LYS A 12 8.73 5.73 -6.87
N GLU A 13 9.98 6.06 -6.58
CA GLU A 13 11.08 5.09 -6.61
C GLU A 13 10.92 4.00 -5.52
N ILE A 14 10.41 4.35 -4.34
CA ILE A 14 10.06 3.35 -3.32
C ILE A 14 8.97 2.40 -3.84
N ILE A 15 7.90 2.92 -4.43
CA ILE A 15 6.86 2.08 -5.06
C ILE A 15 7.52 1.13 -6.08
N LYS A 16 8.28 1.68 -7.02
CA LYS A 16 8.95 0.92 -8.09
C LYS A 16 9.89 -0.15 -7.55
N SER A 17 10.63 0.12 -6.47
CA SER A 17 11.54 -0.86 -5.87
C SER A 17 10.84 -2.14 -5.40
N TYR A 18 9.57 -2.07 -4.96
CA TYR A 18 8.77 -3.26 -4.65
C TYR A 18 8.25 -3.98 -5.89
N PHE A 19 8.01 -3.27 -7.00
CA PHE A 19 7.67 -3.89 -8.28
C PHE A 19 8.88 -4.55 -8.95
N GLU A 20 10.10 -4.11 -8.62
CA GLU A 20 11.33 -4.49 -9.30
C GLU A 20 12.40 -5.02 -8.33
N LEU A 21 12.07 -5.97 -7.45
CA LEU A 21 13.03 -6.52 -6.49
C LEU A 21 14.24 -7.12 -7.24
N PRO A 22 15.49 -6.71 -6.92
CA PRO A 22 16.68 -7.19 -7.59
C PRO A 22 17.07 -8.59 -7.07
N LEU A 23 16.61 -9.65 -7.74
CA LEU A 23 16.82 -11.04 -7.33
C LEU A 23 17.42 -11.86 -8.47
N GLY A 24 18.59 -12.45 -8.24
CA GLY A 24 19.26 -13.31 -9.23
C GLY A 24 19.53 -12.62 -10.57
N GLY A 25 19.82 -11.32 -10.55
CA GLY A 25 20.01 -10.48 -11.75
C GLY A 25 18.72 -10.11 -12.49
N LYS A 26 17.54 -10.34 -11.89
CA LYS A 26 16.23 -10.07 -12.47
C LYS A 26 15.46 -9.07 -11.61
N LYS A 27 14.43 -8.46 -12.21
CA LYS A 27 13.44 -7.63 -11.52
C LYS A 27 12.21 -8.47 -11.22
N VAL A 28 11.96 -8.74 -9.94
CA VAL A 28 10.87 -9.61 -9.49
C VAL A 28 9.84 -8.80 -8.72
N LYS A 29 8.58 -8.88 -9.13
CA LYS A 29 7.46 -8.24 -8.45
C LYS A 29 7.26 -8.83 -7.06
N CYS A 30 7.21 -8.01 -6.02
CA CYS A 30 6.99 -8.46 -4.65
C CYS A 30 5.62 -9.14 -4.49
N PRO A 31 5.53 -10.38 -3.98
CA PRO A 31 4.25 -11.02 -3.69
C PRO A 31 3.64 -10.51 -2.39
N TYR A 32 2.34 -10.76 -2.25
CA TYR A 32 1.61 -10.52 -1.01
C TYR A 32 2.01 -11.55 0.02
N PHE A 33 2.28 -11.08 1.22
CA PHE A 33 2.40 -11.96 2.37
C PHE A 33 1.86 -11.25 3.60
N MET A 34 0.98 -11.94 4.33
CA MET A 34 0.44 -11.47 5.60
C MET A 34 0.56 -12.58 6.63
N ASN A 35 1.00 -12.19 7.83
CA ASN A 35 1.13 -13.11 8.95
C ASN A 35 -0.22 -13.42 9.58
N LEU A 36 -0.87 -14.47 9.06
CA LEU A 36 -2.15 -14.96 9.55
C LEU A 36 -2.09 -15.54 10.97
N LYS A 37 -0.90 -15.97 11.43
CA LYS A 37 -0.69 -16.54 12.77
C LYS A 37 -0.53 -15.47 13.86
N GLY A 38 -0.40 -14.20 13.48
CA GLY A 38 -0.26 -13.10 14.43
C GLY A 38 1.05 -13.10 15.20
N GLU A 39 2.11 -13.72 14.67
CA GLU A 39 3.45 -13.66 15.27
C GLU A 39 3.95 -12.22 15.38
N ARG A 40 4.03 -11.67 16.59
CA ARG A 40 4.43 -10.27 16.81
C ARG A 40 5.94 -10.08 16.97
N ALA A 41 6.68 -11.15 17.22
CA ALA A 41 8.12 -11.12 17.49
C ALA A 41 9.00 -11.55 16.29
N GLY A 42 8.38 -11.94 15.17
CA GLY A 42 9.11 -12.36 13.97
C GLY A 42 9.88 -11.21 13.31
N LEU A 43 10.86 -11.57 12.46
CA LEU A 43 11.51 -10.63 11.55
C LEU A 43 10.45 -9.92 10.69
N ARG A 44 10.70 -8.65 10.33
CA ARG A 44 9.75 -7.82 9.57
C ARG A 44 9.25 -8.49 8.30
N VAL A 45 10.16 -9.10 7.54
CA VAL A 45 9.84 -9.86 6.32
C VAL A 45 8.87 -11.00 6.62
N MET A 46 9.11 -11.74 7.71
CA MET A 46 8.30 -12.86 8.15
C MET A 46 6.94 -12.45 8.72
N ILE A 47 6.66 -11.15 8.80
CA ILE A 47 5.35 -10.64 9.21
C ILE A 47 4.69 -9.75 8.15
N GLY A 48 5.23 -9.68 6.92
CA GLY A 48 4.67 -8.88 5.83
C GLY A 48 4.98 -7.38 5.95
N LYS A 49 6.03 -7.01 6.70
CA LYS A 49 6.43 -5.63 7.01
C LYS A 49 7.87 -5.33 6.65
N GLY A 50 8.51 -6.15 5.80
CA GLY A 50 9.91 -5.98 5.45
C GLY A 50 10.15 -4.84 4.45
N THR A 51 11.31 -4.17 4.54
CA THR A 51 11.80 -3.29 3.47
C THR A 51 12.19 -4.10 2.23
N VAL A 52 12.43 -3.43 1.10
CA VAL A 52 12.96 -4.06 -0.12
C VAL A 52 14.27 -4.79 0.15
N GLU A 53 15.19 -4.17 0.87
CA GLU A 53 16.49 -4.74 1.21
C GLU A 53 16.35 -5.96 2.12
N GLU A 54 15.50 -5.87 3.14
CA GLU A 54 15.21 -6.98 4.04
C GLU A 54 14.58 -8.16 3.29
N ILE A 55 13.61 -7.90 2.40
CA ILE A 55 12.95 -8.91 1.57
C ILE A 55 13.97 -9.59 0.65
N VAL A 56 14.78 -8.81 -0.07
CA VAL A 56 15.80 -9.33 -0.99
C VAL A 56 16.82 -10.18 -0.22
N HIS A 57 17.29 -9.69 0.94
CA HIS A 57 18.22 -10.40 1.79
C HIS A 57 17.66 -11.76 2.26
N GLU A 58 16.43 -11.78 2.77
CA GLU A 58 15.79 -13.00 3.25
C GLU A 58 15.64 -14.04 2.14
N VAL A 59 15.28 -13.62 0.93
CA VAL A 59 15.20 -14.53 -0.23
C VAL A 59 16.56 -15.14 -0.56
N MET A 60 17.64 -14.34 -0.52
CA MET A 60 19.01 -14.83 -0.75
C MET A 60 19.44 -15.84 0.31
N VAL A 61 19.16 -15.57 1.60
CA VAL A 61 19.44 -16.50 2.71
C VAL A 61 18.73 -17.83 2.49
N TRP A 62 17.42 -17.81 2.16
CA TRP A 62 16.67 -19.03 1.90
C TRP A 62 17.15 -19.79 0.66
N ALA A 63 17.55 -19.07 -0.39
CA ALA A 63 18.09 -19.69 -1.60
C ALA A 63 19.41 -20.43 -1.29
N GLN A 64 20.30 -19.80 -0.53
CA GLN A 64 21.55 -20.41 -0.07
C GLN A 64 21.29 -21.65 0.80
N LEU A 65 20.39 -21.54 1.80
CA LEU A 65 20.02 -22.66 2.68
C LEU A 65 19.40 -23.85 1.94
N LYS A 66 18.83 -23.63 0.75
CA LYS A 66 18.21 -24.67 -0.08
C LYS A 66 19.07 -25.10 -1.27
N GLY A 67 20.27 -24.54 -1.44
CA GLY A 67 21.13 -24.81 -2.59
C GLY A 67 20.50 -24.41 -3.93
N VAL A 68 19.62 -23.39 -3.91
CA VAL A 68 18.89 -22.91 -5.09
C VAL A 68 19.63 -21.72 -5.70
N GLY A 69 19.93 -21.80 -7.00
CA GLY A 69 20.56 -20.70 -7.73
C GLY A 69 19.53 -19.75 -8.33
N LEU A 70 19.23 -18.63 -7.66
CA LEU A 70 18.26 -17.63 -8.14
C LEU A 70 18.57 -17.11 -9.55
N ASN A 71 19.85 -17.02 -9.92
CA ASN A 71 20.26 -16.60 -11.26
C ASN A 71 19.80 -17.56 -12.37
N LYS A 72 19.62 -18.85 -12.05
CA LYS A 72 19.17 -19.89 -12.99
C LYS A 72 17.64 -19.99 -13.10
N MET A 73 16.91 -19.37 -12.18
CA MET A 73 15.45 -19.44 -12.13
C MET A 73 14.81 -18.31 -12.95
N SER A 74 13.62 -18.53 -13.51
CA SER A 74 12.80 -17.47 -14.11
C SER A 74 12.25 -16.50 -13.05
N THR A 75 11.71 -15.36 -13.48
CA THR A 75 11.03 -14.40 -12.60
C THR A 75 9.85 -15.04 -11.84
N GLU A 76 9.09 -15.90 -12.52
CA GLU A 76 7.93 -16.62 -11.99
C GLU A 76 8.35 -17.68 -10.99
N GLU A 77 9.46 -18.38 -11.26
CA GLU A 77 10.01 -19.38 -10.35
C GLU A 77 10.54 -18.73 -9.06
N ILE A 78 11.27 -17.60 -9.17
CA ILE A 78 11.76 -16.85 -8.00
C ILE A 78 10.56 -16.37 -7.17
N ARG A 79 9.55 -15.80 -7.83
CA ARG A 79 8.35 -15.33 -7.16
C ARG A 79 7.56 -16.46 -6.48
N SER A 80 7.44 -17.62 -7.14
CA SER A 80 6.84 -18.82 -6.55
C SER A 80 7.63 -19.33 -5.35
N PHE A 81 8.96 -19.24 -5.40
CA PHE A 81 9.83 -19.54 -4.26
C PHE A 81 9.57 -18.58 -3.09
N MET A 82 9.47 -17.28 -3.33
CA MET A 82 9.13 -16.29 -2.30
C MET A 82 7.78 -16.60 -1.63
N ILE A 83 6.74 -16.87 -2.43
CA ILE A 83 5.40 -17.24 -1.95
C ILE A 83 5.47 -18.50 -1.07
N LYS A 84 6.16 -19.55 -1.54
CA LYS A 84 6.33 -20.81 -0.78
C LYS A 84 7.08 -20.61 0.54
N LYS A 85 7.94 -19.58 0.61
CA LYS A 85 8.68 -19.21 1.82
C LYS A 85 7.94 -18.24 2.72
N GLY A 86 6.79 -17.72 2.31
CA GLY A 86 6.08 -16.70 3.06
C GLY A 86 6.88 -15.40 3.12
N ILE A 87 7.55 -15.03 2.03
CA ILE A 87 8.30 -13.79 1.91
C ILE A 87 7.54 -12.86 0.98
N GLY A 88 7.20 -11.68 1.46
CA GLY A 88 6.44 -10.68 0.71
C GLY A 88 6.05 -9.51 1.60
N ILE A 89 5.07 -8.73 1.15
CA ILE A 89 4.60 -7.55 1.88
C ILE A 89 3.07 -7.50 1.95
N ASP A 90 2.52 -7.13 3.11
CA ASP A 90 1.08 -6.91 3.28
C ASP A 90 0.66 -5.52 2.80
N CYS A 91 -0.65 -5.29 2.69
CA CYS A 91 -1.22 -4.03 2.19
C CYS A 91 -0.77 -2.80 2.99
N SER A 92 -0.76 -2.91 4.32
CA SER A 92 -0.43 -1.81 5.22
C SER A 92 1.07 -1.64 5.41
N GLY A 93 1.87 -2.70 5.34
CA GLY A 93 3.33 -2.62 5.32
C GLY A 93 3.78 -1.84 4.10
N PHE A 94 3.23 -2.19 2.94
CA PHE A 94 3.49 -1.47 1.70
C PHE A 94 3.05 0.00 1.79
N ALA A 95 1.81 0.26 2.22
CA ALA A 95 1.33 1.63 2.40
C ALA A 95 2.18 2.45 3.38
N VAL A 96 2.63 1.87 4.51
CA VAL A 96 3.51 2.57 5.46
C VAL A 96 4.81 3.00 4.80
N TYR A 97 5.47 2.13 4.02
CA TYR A 97 6.73 2.51 3.38
C TYR A 97 6.55 3.57 2.29
N VAL A 98 5.45 3.51 1.52
CA VAL A 98 5.12 4.54 0.53
C VAL A 98 4.87 5.90 1.23
N LEU A 99 4.03 5.91 2.26
CA LEU A 99 3.69 7.13 2.99
C LEU A 99 4.87 7.67 3.81
N ASP A 100 5.70 6.82 4.40
CA ASP A 100 6.91 7.26 5.12
C ASP A 100 7.94 7.89 4.17
N ALA A 101 8.08 7.37 2.96
CA ALA A 101 8.91 7.99 1.92
C ALA A 101 8.38 9.39 1.54
N TRP A 102 7.07 9.51 1.34
CA TRP A 102 6.43 10.79 1.08
C TRP A 102 6.62 11.78 2.23
N PHE A 103 6.46 11.32 3.48
CA PHE A 103 6.61 12.15 4.67
C PHE A 103 8.05 12.63 4.87
N LYS A 104 9.04 11.79 4.60
CA LYS A 104 10.45 12.18 4.64
C LYS A 104 10.79 13.23 3.59
N GLU A 105 10.24 13.08 2.39
CA GLU A 105 10.53 13.96 1.26
C GLU A 105 9.87 15.34 1.43
N ILE A 106 8.63 15.39 1.93
CA ILE A 106 7.84 16.64 2.03
C ILE A 106 7.90 17.28 3.42
N TYR A 107 7.85 16.49 4.48
CA TYR A 107 7.75 16.99 5.87
C TYR A 107 9.03 16.81 6.67
N HIS A 108 10.06 16.19 6.09
CA HIS A 108 11.34 15.89 6.76
C HIS A 108 11.18 15.14 8.09
N ALA A 109 10.14 14.31 8.18
CA ALA A 109 9.77 13.55 9.37
C ALA A 109 9.34 12.14 8.97
N HIS A 110 9.32 11.23 9.95
CA HIS A 110 8.78 9.89 9.73
C HIS A 110 7.26 9.88 9.87
N LEU A 111 6.58 9.01 9.11
CA LEU A 111 5.13 8.86 9.19
C LEU A 111 4.66 8.56 10.63
N TRP A 112 5.33 7.62 11.30
CA TRP A 112 4.90 7.14 12.62
C TRP A 112 5.01 8.18 13.74
N GLU A 113 5.77 9.26 13.53
CA GLU A 113 5.86 10.39 14.46
C GLU A 113 4.61 11.26 14.42
N SER A 114 3.88 11.21 13.29
CA SER A 114 2.65 11.96 13.06
C SER A 114 1.37 11.18 13.38
N LEU A 115 1.46 9.86 13.58
CA LEU A 115 0.32 9.01 13.86
C LEU A 115 -0.10 9.07 15.33
N HIS A 116 -1.41 9.15 15.55
CA HIS A 116 -2.06 9.04 16.84
C HIS A 116 -2.45 7.58 17.12
N TYR A 117 -2.24 7.15 18.37
CA TYR A 117 -2.50 5.78 18.81
C TYR A 117 -3.52 5.78 19.95
N LYS A 118 -4.42 4.79 19.95
CA LYS A 118 -5.45 4.62 21.01
C LYS A 118 -4.83 4.28 22.38
N ASP A 119 -3.79 3.44 22.41
CA ASP A 119 -3.06 3.08 23.63
C ASP A 119 -1.76 3.89 23.76
N ASN A 120 -1.63 4.63 24.85
CA ASN A 120 -0.45 5.47 25.14
C ASN A 120 0.27 5.08 26.45
N SER A 121 0.09 3.84 26.90
CA SER A 121 0.86 3.27 28.01
C SER A 121 2.37 3.30 27.73
N PHE A 122 3.17 3.35 28.80
CA PHE A 122 4.64 3.46 28.71
C PHE A 122 5.27 2.34 27.86
N PHE A 123 4.87 1.09 28.10
CA PHE A 123 5.35 -0.06 27.34
C PHE A 123 4.92 -0.02 25.87
N ALA A 124 3.72 0.47 25.56
CA ALA A 124 3.26 0.62 24.19
C ALA A 124 4.07 1.68 23.44
N LYS A 125 4.40 2.82 24.09
CA LYS A 125 5.27 3.86 23.53
C LYS A 125 6.67 3.33 23.22
N LEU A 126 7.28 2.60 24.15
CA LEU A 126 8.61 2.01 23.95
C LEU A 126 8.61 1.02 22.77
N ARG A 127 7.61 0.14 22.70
CA ARG A 127 7.48 -0.84 21.61
C ARG A 127 7.36 -0.17 20.25
N ARG A 128 6.56 0.89 20.14
CA ARG A 128 6.40 1.66 18.90
C ARG A 128 7.68 2.35 18.46
N ARG A 129 8.47 2.86 19.42
CA ARG A 129 9.77 3.46 19.10
C ARG A 129 10.76 2.43 18.54
N LEU A 130 10.74 1.20 19.05
CA LEU A 130 11.63 0.13 18.60
C LEU A 130 11.16 -0.53 17.29
N ARG A 131 9.84 -0.62 17.07
CA ARG A 131 9.22 -1.36 15.97
C ARG A 131 8.03 -0.61 15.37
N PRO A 132 8.25 0.58 14.77
CA PRO A 132 7.16 1.45 14.37
C PRO A 132 6.27 0.81 13.29
N VAL A 133 6.87 0.33 12.20
CA VAL A 133 6.16 -0.27 11.05
C VAL A 133 5.31 -1.46 11.46
N GLU A 134 5.82 -2.30 12.36
CA GLU A 134 5.14 -3.51 12.82
C GLU A 134 3.93 -3.23 13.71
N ASN A 135 3.83 -2.02 14.26
CA ASN A 135 2.69 -1.58 15.07
C ASN A 135 1.68 -0.74 14.25
N ILE A 136 1.87 -0.61 12.94
CA ILE A 136 0.98 0.15 12.06
C ILE A 136 0.25 -0.80 11.10
N GLY A 137 -1.06 -0.91 11.29
CA GLY A 137 -1.97 -1.66 10.42
C GLY A 137 -2.88 -0.76 9.59
N ALA A 138 -3.57 -1.35 8.63
CA ALA A 138 -4.50 -0.63 7.74
C ALA A 138 -5.58 0.14 8.53
N GLU A 139 -6.11 -0.44 9.60
CA GLU A 139 -7.09 0.23 10.47
C GLU A 139 -6.50 1.47 11.14
N LEU A 140 -5.30 1.38 11.71
CA LEU A 140 -4.67 2.53 12.34
C LEU A 140 -4.45 3.67 11.34
N LEU A 141 -3.92 3.34 10.16
CA LEU A 141 -3.66 4.31 9.09
C LEU A 141 -4.92 5.02 8.61
N THR A 142 -6.06 4.32 8.57
CA THR A 142 -7.29 4.82 7.93
C THR A 142 -8.40 5.18 8.92
N SER A 143 -8.14 5.02 10.22
CA SER A 143 -9.07 5.36 11.30
C SER A 143 -9.34 6.85 11.41
N GLU A 144 -10.50 7.20 11.96
CA GLU A 144 -10.94 8.59 12.15
C GLU A 144 -10.03 9.39 13.11
N ILE A 145 -9.20 8.73 13.92
CA ILE A 145 -8.22 9.44 14.75
C ILE A 145 -7.11 10.04 13.89
N ASN A 146 -6.67 9.33 12.83
CA ASN A 146 -5.56 9.69 11.96
C ASN A 146 -5.99 10.31 10.63
N CYS A 147 -7.23 10.04 10.19
CA CYS A 147 -7.72 10.48 8.90
C CYS A 147 -9.04 11.26 8.98
N THR A 148 -9.27 12.09 7.96
CA THR A 148 -10.59 12.62 7.60
C THR A 148 -11.13 11.88 6.38
N LYS A 149 -12.45 11.73 6.26
CA LYS A 149 -13.07 11.18 5.04
C LYS A 149 -13.02 12.25 3.94
N VAL A 150 -12.66 11.86 2.73
CA VAL A 150 -12.81 12.70 1.53
C VAL A 150 -14.16 12.36 0.91
N THR A 151 -15.11 13.29 0.99
CA THR A 151 -16.51 13.07 0.58
C THR A 151 -16.78 13.50 -0.86
N HIS A 152 -16.01 14.44 -1.39
CA HIS A 152 -16.13 14.92 -2.76
C HIS A 152 -15.00 14.38 -3.63
N LEU A 153 -15.33 13.73 -4.74
CA LEU A 153 -14.33 13.14 -5.65
C LEU A 153 -13.38 14.19 -6.24
N GLN A 154 -13.82 15.45 -6.33
CA GLN A 154 -13.03 16.57 -6.82
C GLN A 154 -11.99 17.09 -5.81
N GLU A 155 -12.02 16.60 -4.57
CA GLU A 155 -11.04 16.96 -3.54
C GLU A 155 -9.90 15.94 -3.43
N ILE A 156 -9.92 14.83 -4.18
CA ILE A 156 -8.91 13.78 -4.11
C ILE A 156 -7.52 14.33 -4.42
N LEU A 157 -6.53 13.92 -3.64
CA LEU A 157 -5.12 14.29 -3.82
C LEU A 157 -4.21 13.05 -3.78
N PRO A 158 -3.03 13.08 -4.42
CA PRO A 158 -1.99 12.11 -4.17
C PRO A 158 -1.63 12.04 -2.68
N GLY A 159 -1.42 10.83 -2.17
CA GLY A 159 -1.21 10.55 -0.75
C GLY A 159 -2.49 10.21 0.02
N ASP A 160 -3.66 10.48 -0.54
CA ASP A 160 -4.92 9.98 0.02
C ASP A 160 -4.95 8.44 0.00
N LEU A 161 -5.66 7.86 0.96
CA LEU A 161 -5.79 6.42 1.14
C LEU A 161 -7.16 5.94 0.70
N ILE A 162 -7.22 4.79 0.04
CA ILE A 162 -8.49 4.09 -0.17
C ILE A 162 -8.60 3.02 0.91
N ARG A 163 -9.56 3.19 1.82
CA ARG A 163 -9.88 2.21 2.85
C ARG A 163 -10.91 1.22 2.33
N ALA A 164 -10.62 -0.06 2.50
CA ALA A 164 -11.53 -1.15 2.20
C ALA A 164 -11.55 -2.15 3.37
N LYS A 165 -12.66 -2.87 3.54
CA LYS A 165 -12.80 -3.95 4.52
C LYS A 165 -13.09 -5.22 3.75
N GLY A 166 -12.18 -6.18 3.80
CA GLY A 166 -12.43 -7.49 3.24
C GLY A 166 -13.61 -8.19 3.94
N LYS A 167 -14.10 -9.26 3.32
CA LYS A 167 -15.25 -10.05 3.80
C LYS A 167 -15.05 -10.74 5.17
N GLN A 168 -13.86 -10.68 5.75
CA GLN A 168 -13.52 -11.28 7.05
C GLN A 168 -13.37 -10.20 8.12
N ASN A 169 -13.79 -10.48 9.35
CA ASN A 169 -13.62 -9.55 10.47
C ASN A 169 -12.14 -9.13 10.61
N ASN A 170 -11.91 -7.83 10.74
CA ASN A 170 -10.59 -7.18 10.83
C ASN A 170 -9.69 -7.32 9.58
N ALA A 171 -10.21 -7.75 8.43
CA ALA A 171 -9.47 -7.79 7.17
C ALA A 171 -9.44 -6.40 6.49
N HIS A 172 -8.93 -5.39 7.18
CA HIS A 172 -8.79 -4.06 6.60
C HIS A 172 -7.73 -4.10 5.48
N HIS A 173 -8.08 -3.49 4.36
CA HIS A 173 -7.20 -3.30 3.22
C HIS A 173 -7.02 -1.81 2.95
N VAL A 174 -5.86 -1.44 2.44
CA VAL A 174 -5.50 -0.05 2.15
C VAL A 174 -4.75 0.05 0.84
N ALA A 175 -5.09 1.07 0.05
CA ALA A 175 -4.34 1.52 -1.11
C ALA A 175 -3.93 2.99 -0.93
N VAL A 176 -2.89 3.42 -1.64
CA VAL A 176 -2.40 4.81 -1.66
C VAL A 176 -2.65 5.38 -3.05
N ILE A 177 -3.30 6.53 -3.15
CA ILE A 177 -3.48 7.26 -4.40
C ILE A 177 -2.16 7.94 -4.76
N THR A 178 -1.63 7.68 -5.95
CA THR A 178 -0.30 8.11 -6.38
C THR A 178 -0.34 9.28 -7.35
N ASP A 179 -1.39 9.36 -8.16
CA ASP A 179 -1.52 10.35 -9.22
C ASP A 179 -2.99 10.74 -9.39
N VAL A 180 -3.23 12.01 -9.69
CA VAL A 180 -4.54 12.59 -9.98
C VAL A 180 -4.44 13.41 -11.26
N PHE A 181 -5.34 13.14 -12.20
CA PHE A 181 -5.39 13.72 -13.54
C PHE A 181 -6.62 14.61 -13.65
N TYR A 182 -6.41 15.82 -14.16
CA TYR A 182 -7.43 16.83 -14.35
C TYR A 182 -7.55 17.19 -15.82
N ASN A 183 -8.79 17.32 -16.28
CA ASN A 183 -9.06 17.86 -17.61
C ASN A 183 -8.77 19.36 -17.70
N ASP A 184 -8.93 19.93 -18.89
CA ASP A 184 -8.67 21.36 -19.16
C ASP A 184 -9.51 22.34 -18.33
N LYS A 185 -10.59 21.88 -17.70
CA LYS A 185 -11.46 22.68 -16.80
C LYS A 185 -11.06 22.54 -15.32
N GLY A 186 -10.00 21.80 -15.02
CA GLY A 186 -9.56 21.55 -13.64
C GLY A 186 -10.44 20.55 -12.88
N ILE A 187 -11.21 19.72 -13.59
CA ILE A 187 -12.04 18.66 -13.00
C ILE A 187 -11.25 17.35 -13.05
N ILE A 188 -11.21 16.62 -11.93
CA ILE A 188 -10.60 15.29 -11.84
C ILE A 188 -11.36 14.32 -12.74
N GLU A 189 -10.64 13.72 -13.69
CA GLU A 189 -11.16 12.70 -14.62
C GLU A 189 -10.65 11.30 -14.28
N LYS A 190 -9.50 11.21 -13.60
CA LYS A 190 -8.87 9.94 -13.28
C LYS A 190 -7.94 10.07 -12.07
N PHE A 191 -7.84 9.01 -11.28
CA PHE A 191 -6.74 8.86 -10.33
C PHE A 191 -6.15 7.45 -10.39
N VAL A 192 -4.87 7.33 -10.04
CA VAL A 192 -4.11 6.07 -9.99
C VAL A 192 -3.83 5.74 -8.53
N TYR A 193 -3.87 4.46 -8.18
CA TYR A 193 -3.57 3.99 -6.83
C TYR A 193 -2.69 2.75 -6.85
N THR A 194 -1.93 2.56 -5.78
CA THR A 194 -1.10 1.37 -5.57
C THR A 194 -1.45 0.67 -4.25
N HIS A 195 -1.36 -0.66 -4.23
CA HIS A 195 -1.61 -1.49 -3.06
C HIS A 195 -0.89 -2.83 -3.15
N SER A 196 -0.79 -3.57 -2.04
CA SER A 196 -0.40 -4.99 -2.04
C SER A 196 -1.60 -5.87 -1.69
N HIS A 197 -1.96 -6.85 -2.53
CA HIS A 197 -3.23 -7.56 -2.37
C HIS A 197 -3.17 -9.08 -2.60
N ARG A 198 -3.93 -9.86 -1.81
CA ARG A 198 -3.85 -11.35 -1.78
C ARG A 198 -4.60 -12.08 -2.89
N PHE A 199 -5.72 -11.54 -3.38
CA PHE A 199 -6.69 -12.32 -4.17
C PHE A 199 -6.40 -12.39 -5.68
N TYR A 200 -5.20 -11.98 -6.12
CA TYR A 200 -4.78 -12.01 -7.53
C TYR A 200 -3.99 -13.28 -7.88
N GLU A 201 -4.26 -14.41 -7.20
CA GLU A 201 -3.57 -15.70 -7.43
C GLU A 201 -2.05 -15.58 -7.58
N LEU A 202 -1.46 -16.00 -8.70
CA LEU A 202 -0.01 -15.90 -8.96
C LEU A 202 0.47 -14.44 -9.12
N GLU A 203 -0.43 -13.51 -9.42
CA GLU A 203 -0.18 -12.07 -9.59
C GLU A 203 -0.42 -11.22 -8.33
N ASN A 204 -0.62 -11.86 -7.17
CA ASN A 204 -0.78 -11.21 -5.86
C ASN A 204 0.34 -10.21 -5.50
N GLY A 205 0.17 -9.44 -4.44
CA GLY A 205 1.19 -8.50 -3.96
C GLY A 205 1.04 -7.12 -4.56
N VAL A 206 2.16 -6.40 -4.67
CA VAL A 206 2.17 -4.99 -5.06
C VAL A 206 1.63 -4.82 -6.47
N ARG A 207 0.75 -3.86 -6.70
CA ARG A 207 0.13 -3.62 -8.00
C ARG A 207 -0.47 -2.24 -8.06
N GLU A 208 -0.83 -1.83 -9.27
CA GLU A 208 -1.40 -0.54 -9.58
C GLU A 208 -2.75 -0.75 -10.26
N GLY A 209 -3.70 0.11 -9.90
CA GLY A 209 -4.99 0.22 -10.56
C GLY A 209 -5.33 1.70 -10.74
N TYR A 210 -6.39 1.98 -11.49
CA TYR A 210 -6.89 3.35 -11.65
C TYR A 210 -8.40 3.41 -11.69
N VAL A 211 -8.94 4.59 -11.43
CA VAL A 211 -10.37 4.87 -11.49
C VAL A 211 -10.60 6.05 -12.43
N ILE A 212 -11.53 5.91 -13.36
CA ILE A 212 -12.03 7.01 -14.20
C ILE A 212 -13.29 7.57 -13.55
N ILE A 213 -13.29 8.89 -13.33
CA ILE A 213 -14.44 9.63 -12.78
C ILE A 213 -15.40 9.92 -13.93
N THR A 214 -16.42 9.08 -14.05
CA THR A 214 -17.45 9.20 -15.10
C THR A 214 -18.51 10.24 -14.75
N ASP A 215 -18.77 10.42 -13.44
CA ASP A 215 -19.70 11.41 -12.91
C ASP A 215 -19.23 11.88 -11.53
N PRO A 216 -18.76 13.14 -11.39
CA PRO A 216 -18.19 13.64 -10.15
C PRO A 216 -19.21 13.82 -9.02
N GLU A 217 -20.51 13.84 -9.33
CA GLU A 217 -21.59 13.94 -8.34
C GLU A 217 -22.00 12.58 -7.77
N LYS A 218 -21.55 11.48 -8.38
CA LYS A 218 -21.78 10.12 -7.88
C LYS A 218 -20.73 9.70 -6.87
N GLU A 219 -21.02 8.62 -6.16
CA GLU A 219 -20.10 8.07 -5.18
C GLU A 219 -18.94 7.33 -5.87
N LEU A 220 -17.86 7.11 -5.12
CA LEU A 220 -16.66 6.40 -5.61
C LEU A 220 -16.97 4.99 -6.16
N LYS A 221 -17.92 4.26 -5.56
CA LYS A 221 -18.30 2.92 -6.00
C LYS A 221 -18.95 2.88 -7.40
N ASP A 222 -19.49 4.01 -7.85
CA ASP A 222 -20.23 4.13 -9.11
C ASP A 222 -19.33 4.57 -10.28
N GLN A 223 -18.04 4.80 -10.01
CA GLN A 223 -17.03 5.18 -11.00
C GLN A 223 -16.50 3.96 -11.75
N GLU A 224 -15.74 4.17 -12.82
CA GLU A 224 -15.19 3.07 -13.61
C GLU A 224 -13.82 2.65 -13.04
N TRP A 225 -13.74 1.42 -12.53
CA TRP A 225 -12.52 0.90 -11.90
C TRP A 225 -11.74 -0.02 -12.84
N HIS A 226 -10.49 0.31 -13.12
CA HIS A 226 -9.61 -0.47 -13.96
C HIS A 226 -8.55 -1.16 -13.12
N ASP A 227 -8.93 -2.33 -12.61
CA ASP A 227 -8.08 -3.17 -11.79
C ASP A 227 -8.51 -4.64 -11.80
N HIS A 228 -8.92 -5.08 -12.99
CA HIS A 228 -9.58 -6.36 -13.21
C HIS A 228 -8.58 -7.51 -13.28
N TYR A 229 -8.91 -8.61 -12.60
CA TYR A 229 -8.27 -9.91 -12.76
C TYR A 229 -9.34 -10.97 -12.83
N GLN A 230 -9.33 -11.76 -13.91
CA GLN A 230 -10.37 -12.76 -14.19
C GLN A 230 -11.79 -12.17 -14.09
N ASN A 231 -12.03 -11.01 -14.71
CA ASN A 231 -13.31 -10.27 -14.69
C ASN A 231 -13.77 -9.78 -13.30
N ARG A 232 -12.88 -9.73 -12.30
CA ARG A 232 -13.18 -9.25 -10.96
C ARG A 232 -12.29 -8.08 -10.59
N ASN A 233 -12.86 -7.09 -9.91
CA ASN A 233 -12.12 -6.00 -9.33
C ASN A 233 -12.11 -6.17 -7.81
N TYR A 234 -11.07 -6.81 -7.27
CA TYR A 234 -11.06 -7.15 -5.85
C TYR A 234 -11.00 -5.93 -4.94
N MET A 235 -10.35 -4.84 -5.38
CA MET A 235 -10.31 -3.59 -4.61
C MET A 235 -11.72 -2.99 -4.47
N LEU A 236 -12.50 -2.95 -5.56
CA LEU A 236 -13.88 -2.50 -5.54
C LEU A 236 -14.77 -3.46 -4.73
N GLU A 237 -14.59 -4.77 -4.88
CA GLU A 237 -15.34 -5.76 -4.09
C GLU A 237 -15.13 -5.56 -2.57
N ASP A 238 -13.89 -5.34 -2.12
CA ASP A 238 -13.57 -5.08 -0.71
C ASP A 238 -14.05 -3.68 -0.26
N LEU A 239 -14.08 -2.70 -1.17
CA LEU A 239 -14.64 -1.37 -0.89
C LEU A 239 -16.15 -1.47 -0.56
N LEU A 240 -16.89 -2.36 -1.22
CA LEU A 240 -18.34 -2.48 -1.13
C LEU A 240 -18.86 -3.16 0.14
N VAL A 241 -18.06 -3.99 0.82
CA VAL A 241 -18.51 -4.83 1.97
C VAL A 241 -19.08 -4.01 3.14
N ASP A 242 -18.61 -2.76 3.32
CA ASP A 242 -19.09 -1.82 4.33
C ASP A 242 -18.85 -0.40 3.81
N TYR A 243 -19.52 -0.06 2.72
CA TYR A 243 -19.22 1.16 1.96
C TYR A 243 -19.33 2.45 2.80
N GLN A 244 -20.19 2.46 3.82
CA GLN A 244 -20.38 3.62 4.70
C GLN A 244 -19.14 3.93 5.55
N ASP A 245 -18.41 2.91 6.02
CA ASP A 245 -17.12 3.08 6.71
C ASP A 245 -15.89 2.99 5.79
N ASN A 246 -16.06 2.55 4.55
CA ASN A 246 -14.99 2.52 3.55
C ASN A 246 -14.91 3.85 2.78
N GLY A 247 -14.04 3.90 1.76
CA GLY A 247 -13.85 5.06 0.89
C GLY A 247 -12.53 5.77 1.11
N ILE A 248 -12.43 7.00 0.59
CA ILE A 248 -11.17 7.76 0.58
C ILE A 248 -10.94 8.43 1.94
N ARG A 249 -9.70 8.40 2.38
CA ARG A 249 -9.24 8.89 3.68
C ARG A 249 -7.99 9.73 3.49
N ARG A 250 -8.00 10.97 3.99
CA ARG A 250 -6.83 11.85 4.00
C ARG A 250 -6.19 11.84 5.37
N LEU A 251 -4.87 11.65 5.43
CA LEU A 251 -4.14 11.77 6.70
C LEU A 251 -4.26 13.20 7.24
N LYS A 252 -4.63 13.35 8.52
CA LYS A 252 -4.69 14.67 9.18
C LYS A 252 -3.32 15.33 9.29
N ALA A 253 -2.27 14.52 9.33
CA ALA A 253 -0.90 14.98 9.39
C ALA A 253 -0.37 15.51 8.05
N SER A 254 -1.00 15.16 6.92
CA SER A 254 -0.63 15.73 5.64
C SER A 254 -1.31 17.09 5.47
N VAL A 255 -0.52 18.15 5.36
CA VAL A 255 -1.01 19.46 4.90
C VAL A 255 -1.42 19.29 3.43
N PRO A 256 -2.62 19.74 3.00
CA PRO A 256 -2.99 19.67 1.60
C PRO A 256 -1.93 20.38 0.76
N PHE A 257 -1.55 19.77 -0.37
CA PHE A 257 -0.72 20.42 -1.38
C PHE A 257 -1.36 21.77 -1.72
N SER A 258 -0.85 22.86 -1.17
CA SER A 258 -1.11 24.18 -1.74
C SER A 258 -0.40 24.15 -3.08
N ALA A 259 -1.17 24.06 -4.16
CA ALA A 259 -0.64 24.22 -5.51
C ALA A 259 0.07 25.58 -5.57
N SER A 260 1.39 25.55 -5.48
CA SER A 260 2.27 26.67 -5.83
C SER A 260 2.23 26.90 -7.34
#